data_AF-A0AAC9F9N9-F1
#
_entry.id   AF-A0AAC9F9N9-F1
#
_cell.length_a   1.000
_cell.length_b   1.000
_cell.length_c   1.000
_cell.angle_alpha   90.00
_cell.angle_beta   90.00
_cell.angle_gamma   90.00
#
_symmetry.space_group_name_H-M   'P 1'
#
loop_
_entity.id
_entity.type
_entity.pdbx_description
1 polymer ?
#
loop_
_entity_poly.entity_id
_entity_poly.type
_entity_poly.pdbx_seq_one_letter_code
_entity_poly.pdbx_strand_id
1 'polypeptide(L)'
;MYKISKEAKEGMHATPEQMGEKLEGLPNDITRCSSECPFSVKIRVLPSTLTPLELEAFNIEAWETWYNDEQNTKPYVPVPGEKGEEKITIEIAVEQRAVESLYVEIIRIAPDTVKSGEILKRFQLAPSDGQRLTEGKGGVAVGIYRWEWDGYINEVLDTKRLKDETTYVRAVGVIGSAFRDDAVQLLAQPFKECAEPVDWLDVRVDRGAKTIDVEWRVAFDDGGVSGKANADTPSFEDLTKLALEGIKKHWGGQINTAKGSYAVKVNPVLATEKAAPSLTLQVEMGSSYNRSVNASCACGTLAKLGRGLGNLFSDVTRVWYLQGRYGRNIADSEFLVTAAHESGHPILASYAYKSTGLSNYSWVHKGSSKGFSSGYATPQKGEKGYEPMLFSKKFDLMKYYSEYVPSDLYQSVEFDLKSLIWLSLIKLGE
;
A
#
# COMPACT_ATOMS: atom_id res chain seq x y z
N MET A 1 12.50 -23.91 -9.93
CA MET A 1 12.76 -24.55 -8.62
C MET A 1 13.71 -23.62 -7.87
N TYR A 2 13.18 -22.70 -7.07
CA TYR A 2 14.01 -21.76 -6.31
C TYR A 2 14.49 -22.44 -5.03
N LYS A 3 15.81 -22.55 -4.86
CA LYS A 3 16.41 -23.04 -3.62
C LYS A 3 16.38 -21.90 -2.61
N ILE A 4 15.36 -21.93 -1.74
CA ILE A 4 15.35 -21.21 -0.47
C ILE A 4 16.60 -21.67 0.30
N SER A 5 17.42 -20.73 0.79
CA SER A 5 18.59 -21.06 1.60
C SER A 5 18.16 -21.85 2.83
N LYS A 6 19.03 -22.75 3.30
CA LYS A 6 18.71 -23.63 4.42
C LYS A 6 18.46 -22.81 5.70
N GLU A 7 19.17 -21.67 5.87
CA GLU A 7 18.92 -20.72 6.97
C GLU A 7 17.54 -20.04 6.90
N ALA A 8 17.02 -19.76 5.69
CA ALA A 8 15.69 -19.19 5.53
C ALA A 8 14.59 -20.21 5.90
N LYS A 9 14.79 -21.51 5.68
CA LYS A 9 13.85 -22.54 6.14
C LYS A 9 13.86 -22.77 7.65
N GLU A 10 15.03 -22.65 8.29
CA GLU A 10 15.16 -22.82 9.74
C GLU A 10 14.66 -21.58 10.52
N GLY A 11 14.71 -20.38 9.93
CA GLY A 11 14.11 -19.16 10.49
C GLY A 11 12.59 -19.02 10.31
N MET A 12 11.96 -19.84 9.46
CA MET A 12 10.53 -19.75 9.10
C MET A 12 9.59 -20.52 10.05
N HIS A 13 10.13 -21.24 11.03
CA HIS A 13 9.35 -22.01 12.01
C HIS A 13 9.90 -21.86 13.43
N ALA A 14 10.43 -20.68 13.77
CA ALA A 14 10.89 -20.42 15.13
C ALA A 14 9.68 -20.25 16.07
N THR A 15 9.45 -21.20 16.99
CA THR A 15 8.52 -21.01 18.10
C THR A 15 8.98 -19.84 19.00
N PRO A 16 8.13 -19.29 19.88
CA PRO A 16 8.55 -18.25 20.83
C PRO A 16 9.83 -18.59 21.60
N GLU A 17 10.11 -19.87 21.89
CA GLU A 17 11.38 -20.31 22.46
C GLU A 17 12.59 -20.15 21.51
N GLN A 18 12.42 -20.39 20.20
CA GLN A 18 13.48 -20.25 19.19
C GLN A 18 13.75 -18.80 18.79
N MET A 19 12.78 -17.88 18.97
CA MET A 19 13.06 -16.44 18.97
C MET A 19 13.85 -16.03 20.23
N GLY A 20 13.64 -16.70 21.36
CA GLY A 20 14.44 -16.53 22.58
C GLY A 20 15.93 -16.83 22.38
N GLU A 21 16.27 -17.89 21.65
CA GLU A 21 17.67 -18.25 21.32
C GLU A 21 18.34 -17.24 20.37
N LYS A 22 17.60 -16.56 19.48
CA LYS A 22 18.15 -15.47 18.64
C LYS A 22 18.35 -14.16 19.41
N LEU A 23 17.81 -14.06 20.62
CA LEU A 23 18.08 -12.97 21.55
C LEU A 23 19.28 -13.29 22.47
N GLU A 24 19.74 -14.55 22.53
CA GLU A 24 20.99 -14.91 23.20
C GLU A 24 22.20 -14.40 22.39
N GLY A 25 22.94 -13.46 22.99
CA GLY A 25 24.09 -12.80 22.36
C GLY A 25 23.85 -11.33 21.99
N LEU A 26 22.62 -10.81 22.15
CA LEU A 26 22.44 -9.37 22.28
C LEU A 26 23.23 -8.89 23.51
N PRO A 27 23.99 -7.77 23.42
CA PRO A 27 24.75 -7.28 24.56
C PRO A 27 23.85 -7.12 25.78
N ASN A 28 24.32 -7.54 26.96
CA ASN A 28 23.73 -7.21 28.27
C ASN A 28 23.48 -5.69 28.47
N ASP A 29 23.97 -4.84 27.56
CA ASP A 29 23.76 -3.39 27.53
C ASP A 29 22.38 -2.96 26.99
N ILE A 30 21.58 -3.84 26.38
CA ILE A 30 20.20 -3.54 25.94
C ILE A 30 19.16 -4.10 26.93
N THR A 31 19.60 -4.85 27.93
CA THR A 31 18.85 -5.19 29.15
C THR A 31 19.67 -4.70 30.33
N ARG A 32 19.75 -3.38 30.53
CA ARG A 32 20.34 -2.82 31.75
C ARG A 32 19.37 -3.00 32.93
N CYS A 33 19.36 -4.21 33.46
CA CYS A 33 19.15 -4.41 34.88
C CYS A 33 20.35 -5.16 35.42
N SER A 34 20.98 -4.58 36.45
CA SER A 34 22.03 -5.25 37.19
C SER A 34 21.46 -6.45 37.95
N SER A 35 21.43 -7.65 37.34
CA SER A 35 21.21 -8.99 37.93
C SER A 35 19.98 -9.24 38.83
N GLU A 36 19.24 -8.21 39.24
CA GLU A 36 18.04 -8.20 40.07
C GLU A 36 17.23 -6.96 39.66
N CYS A 37 16.51 -7.02 38.52
CA CYS A 37 15.56 -5.95 38.20
C CYS A 37 14.52 -5.87 39.35
N PRO A 38 14.36 -4.72 40.05
CA PRO A 38 13.33 -4.61 41.08
C PRO A 38 11.90 -4.55 40.50
N PHE A 39 11.76 -4.46 39.18
CA PHE A 39 10.50 -4.45 38.43
C PHE A 39 10.72 -4.82 36.95
N SER A 40 9.66 -5.19 36.24
CA SER A 40 9.68 -5.44 34.80
C SER A 40 8.50 -4.77 34.11
N VAL A 41 8.75 -4.27 32.90
CA VAL A 41 7.73 -3.69 32.03
C VAL A 41 7.75 -4.45 30.72
N LYS A 42 6.64 -5.10 30.38
CA LYS A 42 6.49 -5.85 29.13
C LYS A 42 5.52 -5.15 28.20
N ILE A 43 5.75 -5.29 26.90
CA ILE A 43 4.83 -4.80 25.88
C ILE A 43 4.44 -5.91 24.91
N ARG A 44 3.23 -5.81 24.39
CA ARG A 44 2.72 -6.64 23.31
C ARG A 44 1.86 -5.78 22.39
N VAL A 45 2.18 -5.75 21.10
CA VAL A 45 1.29 -5.14 20.10
C VAL A 45 0.13 -6.11 19.89
N LEU A 46 -1.10 -5.64 20.09
CA LEU A 46 -2.31 -6.44 19.88
C LEU A 46 -2.73 -6.36 18.40
N PRO A 47 -3.49 -7.35 17.89
CA PRO A 47 -4.10 -7.29 16.56
C PRO A 47 -4.74 -5.93 16.30
N SER A 48 -4.17 -5.18 15.36
CA SER A 48 -4.54 -3.80 15.05
C SER A 48 -4.42 -3.52 13.56
N THR A 49 -5.29 -2.65 13.06
CA THR A 49 -5.19 -2.14 11.68
C THR A 49 -4.94 -0.63 11.72
N LEU A 50 -3.92 -0.19 11.01
CA LEU A 50 -3.63 1.22 10.79
C LEU A 50 -3.91 1.59 9.33
N THR A 51 -5.04 2.23 9.12
CA THR A 51 -5.50 2.78 7.84
C THR A 51 -5.22 4.29 7.83
N PRO A 52 -4.37 4.78 6.92
CA PRO A 52 -4.07 6.21 6.87
C PRO A 52 -5.33 7.05 6.75
N LEU A 53 -5.46 8.09 7.60
CA LEU A 53 -6.58 9.04 7.59
C LEU A 53 -7.97 8.42 7.80
N GLU A 54 -8.05 7.20 8.34
CA GLU A 54 -9.30 6.44 8.52
C GLU A 54 -10.07 6.26 7.19
N LEU A 55 -9.35 6.13 6.07
CA LEU A 55 -9.97 5.93 4.75
C LEU A 55 -10.86 4.68 4.73
N GLU A 56 -11.92 4.75 3.94
CA GLU A 56 -12.90 3.68 3.84
C GLU A 56 -12.45 2.56 2.89
N ALA A 57 -12.85 1.33 3.20
CA ALA A 57 -12.63 0.17 2.34
C ALA A 57 -13.56 0.17 1.11
N PHE A 58 -13.30 -0.73 0.16
CA PHE A 58 -14.17 -0.91 -1.00
C PHE A 58 -15.55 -1.44 -0.61
N ASN A 59 -16.60 -0.77 -1.06
CA ASN A 59 -17.98 -1.18 -0.83
C ASN A 59 -18.44 -2.17 -1.92
N ILE A 60 -18.22 -3.47 -1.65
CA ILE A 60 -18.61 -4.53 -2.59
C ILE A 60 -20.13 -4.61 -2.79
N GLU A 61 -20.92 -4.40 -1.74
CA GLU A 61 -22.38 -4.46 -1.82
C GLU A 61 -22.96 -3.36 -2.71
N ALA A 62 -22.46 -2.12 -2.57
CA ALA A 62 -22.86 -1.02 -3.43
C ALA A 62 -22.45 -1.24 -4.88
N TRP A 63 -21.24 -1.79 -5.11
CA TRP A 63 -20.78 -2.17 -6.45
C TRP A 63 -21.68 -3.25 -7.06
N GLU A 64 -21.93 -4.35 -6.37
CA GLU A 64 -22.73 -5.46 -6.89
C GLU A 64 -24.19 -5.08 -7.09
N THR A 65 -24.75 -4.28 -6.18
CA THR A 65 -26.10 -3.72 -6.33
C THR A 65 -26.19 -2.88 -7.60
N TRP A 66 -25.23 -1.97 -7.81
CA TRP A 66 -25.20 -1.20 -9.05
C TRP A 66 -24.98 -2.10 -10.25
N TYR A 67 -24.00 -3.02 -10.23
CA TYR A 67 -23.60 -3.82 -11.39
C TYR A 67 -24.73 -4.75 -11.86
N ASN A 68 -25.46 -5.36 -10.93
CA ASN A 68 -26.53 -6.32 -11.23
C ASN A 68 -27.90 -5.69 -11.50
N ASP A 69 -28.08 -4.38 -11.26
CA ASP A 69 -29.31 -3.67 -11.59
C ASP A 69 -29.42 -3.36 -13.10
N GLU A 70 -30.08 -4.22 -13.87
CA GLU A 70 -30.24 -4.05 -15.31
C GLU A 70 -31.04 -2.79 -15.72
N GLN A 71 -31.87 -2.25 -14.82
CA GLN A 71 -32.67 -1.05 -15.09
C GLN A 71 -31.85 0.23 -14.91
N ASN A 72 -30.77 0.17 -14.13
CA ASN A 72 -29.90 1.31 -13.90
C ASN A 72 -28.90 1.48 -15.05
N THR A 73 -29.12 2.50 -15.86
CA THR A 73 -28.24 2.88 -16.98
C THR A 73 -27.19 3.94 -16.62
N LYS A 74 -27.23 4.49 -15.40
CA LYS A 74 -26.32 5.58 -15.00
C LYS A 74 -24.88 5.08 -14.81
N PRO A 75 -23.88 5.95 -15.04
CA PRO A 75 -22.51 5.73 -14.57
C PRO A 75 -22.43 5.28 -13.12
N TYR A 76 -21.52 4.35 -12.82
CA TYR A 76 -21.23 4.02 -11.44
C TYR A 76 -20.54 5.19 -10.75
N VAL A 77 -21.07 5.55 -9.58
CA VAL A 77 -20.46 6.49 -8.64
C VAL A 77 -20.05 5.68 -7.43
N PRO A 78 -18.74 5.57 -7.13
CA PRO A 78 -18.28 4.80 -5.99
C PRO A 78 -18.85 5.29 -4.66
N VAL A 79 -19.26 4.35 -3.82
CA VAL A 79 -19.76 4.60 -2.47
C VAL A 79 -18.71 4.12 -1.48
N PRO A 80 -18.34 4.92 -0.46
CA PRO A 80 -17.42 4.47 0.59
C PRO A 80 -17.94 3.22 1.32
N GLY A 81 -17.04 2.31 1.68
CA GLY A 81 -17.36 1.13 2.47
C GLY A 81 -17.17 1.37 3.97
N GLU A 82 -16.78 0.31 4.67
CA GLU A 82 -16.47 0.39 6.10
C GLU A 82 -15.27 1.30 6.35
N LYS A 83 -15.39 2.12 7.38
CA LYS A 83 -14.33 3.07 7.76
C LYS A 83 -13.14 2.31 8.35
N GLY A 84 -11.94 2.60 7.85
CA GLY A 84 -10.72 2.02 8.39
C GLY A 84 -10.43 2.48 9.81
N GLU A 85 -9.76 1.62 10.58
CA GLU A 85 -9.23 1.97 11.90
C GLU A 85 -7.89 2.70 11.75
N GLU A 86 -7.64 3.75 12.52
CA GLU A 86 -6.37 4.49 12.57
C GLU A 86 -5.77 4.35 13.98
N LYS A 87 -5.60 3.11 14.44
CA LYS A 87 -5.16 2.82 15.81
C LYS A 87 -4.28 1.57 15.89
N ILE A 88 -3.21 1.67 16.66
CA ILE A 88 -2.35 0.60 17.10
C ILE A 88 -2.58 0.42 18.59
N THR A 89 -3.03 -0.76 19.00
CA THR A 89 -3.27 -1.06 20.40
C THR A 89 -2.06 -1.80 20.98
N ILE A 90 -1.47 -1.23 22.03
CA ILE A 90 -0.32 -1.78 22.72
C ILE A 90 -0.73 -2.13 24.14
N GLU A 91 -0.57 -3.40 24.50
CA GLU A 91 -0.70 -3.86 25.87
C GLU A 91 0.62 -3.65 26.60
N ILE A 92 0.56 -3.10 27.81
CA ILE A 92 1.72 -2.81 28.66
C ILE A 92 1.46 -3.43 30.03
N ALA A 93 2.32 -4.38 30.43
CA ALA A 93 2.27 -4.98 31.75
C ALA A 93 3.37 -4.39 32.62
N VAL A 94 2.99 -3.74 33.72
CA VAL A 94 3.89 -3.30 34.79
C VAL A 94 3.80 -4.37 35.88
N GLU A 95 4.89 -5.10 36.10
CA GLU A 95 4.94 -6.21 37.03
C GLU A 95 5.85 -5.89 38.24
N GLN A 96 5.72 -6.71 39.29
CA GLN A 96 6.48 -6.68 40.56
C GLN A 96 6.36 -5.39 41.39
N ARG A 97 6.47 -4.19 40.81
CA ARG A 97 6.38 -2.90 41.52
C ARG A 97 5.87 -1.78 40.61
N ALA A 98 5.20 -0.81 41.23
CA ALA A 98 4.81 0.44 40.57
C ALA A 98 6.02 1.26 40.09
N VAL A 99 5.86 1.95 38.97
CA VAL A 99 6.85 2.87 38.39
C VAL A 99 6.43 4.32 38.61
N GLU A 100 7.38 5.23 38.83
CA GLU A 100 7.13 6.67 38.98
C GLU A 100 6.89 7.37 37.65
N SER A 101 7.43 6.82 36.57
CA SER A 101 7.16 7.25 35.20
C SER A 101 7.22 6.07 34.26
N LEU A 102 6.29 6.04 33.30
CA LEU A 102 6.26 5.07 32.22
C LEU A 102 6.41 5.82 30.90
N TYR A 103 7.29 5.33 30.05
CA TYR A 103 7.48 5.83 28.69
C TYR A 103 7.24 4.70 27.69
N VAL A 104 6.71 5.07 26.53
CA VAL A 104 6.78 4.25 25.32
C VAL A 104 7.58 5.01 24.29
N GLU A 105 8.47 4.32 23.60
CA GLU A 105 9.37 4.89 22.62
C GLU A 105 9.27 4.15 21.31
N ILE A 106 9.26 4.91 20.23
CA ILE A 106 9.53 4.38 18.90
C ILE A 106 11.01 4.61 18.62
N ILE A 107 11.72 3.54 18.33
CA ILE A 107 13.17 3.55 18.15
C ILE A 107 13.55 2.89 16.83
N ARG A 108 14.73 3.24 16.32
CA ARG A 108 15.37 2.55 15.21
C ARG A 108 16.68 1.93 15.68
N ILE A 109 16.89 0.64 15.43
CA ILE A 109 18.14 -0.06 15.77
C ILE A 109 18.83 -0.45 14.48
N ALA A 110 19.99 0.16 14.20
CA ALA A 110 20.74 -0.19 13.00
C ALA A 110 21.26 -1.65 13.09
N PRO A 111 21.28 -2.40 11.97
CA PRO A 111 21.69 -3.81 11.97
C PRO A 111 23.11 -4.06 12.48
N ASP A 112 23.99 -3.06 12.35
CA ASP A 112 25.43 -3.10 12.63
C ASP A 112 25.83 -2.41 13.95
N THR A 113 24.95 -1.61 14.56
CA THR A 113 25.18 -0.96 15.86
C THR A 113 24.03 -1.19 16.82
N VAL A 114 23.92 -2.42 17.30
CA VAL A 114 22.92 -2.85 18.31
C VAL A 114 22.99 -2.03 19.61
N LYS A 115 24.11 -1.31 19.85
CA LYS A 115 24.37 -0.53 21.07
C LYS A 115 23.83 0.92 21.06
N SER A 116 23.34 1.44 19.95
CA SER A 116 22.84 2.82 19.86
C SER A 116 21.62 2.91 18.94
N GLY A 117 20.43 2.70 19.52
CA GLY A 117 19.18 2.96 18.82
C GLY A 117 18.87 4.46 18.78
N GLU A 118 18.44 4.97 17.64
CA GLU A 118 17.90 6.33 17.51
C GLU A 118 16.49 6.35 18.11
N ILE A 119 16.23 7.27 19.05
CA ILE A 119 14.86 7.50 19.56
C ILE A 119 14.14 8.42 18.59
N LEU A 120 13.17 7.88 17.87
CA LEU A 120 12.34 8.65 16.93
C LEU A 120 11.28 9.46 17.68
N LYS A 121 10.67 8.87 18.71
CA LYS A 121 9.68 9.52 19.57
C LYS A 121 9.63 8.86 20.94
N ARG A 122 9.42 9.67 21.97
CA ARG A 122 9.12 9.22 23.34
C ARG A 122 7.78 9.80 23.77
N PHE A 123 6.89 8.92 24.22
CA PHE A 123 5.61 9.22 24.82
C PHE A 123 5.72 8.97 26.32
N GLN A 124 5.35 9.93 27.16
CA GLN A 124 5.19 9.70 28.60
C GLN A 124 3.74 9.34 28.87
N LEU A 125 3.52 8.20 29.52
CA LEU A 125 2.18 7.66 29.74
C LEU A 125 1.81 7.73 31.22
N ALA A 126 0.53 7.99 31.48
CA ALA A 126 -0.07 7.95 32.80
C ALA A 126 -1.43 7.23 32.76
N PRO A 127 -1.91 6.69 33.90
CA PRO A 127 -3.25 6.10 33.98
C PRO A 127 -4.31 7.17 33.74
N SER A 128 -5.34 6.84 32.95
CA SER A 128 -6.52 7.67 32.77
C SER A 128 -7.72 7.09 33.52
N ASP A 129 -8.31 6.02 32.97
CA ASP A 129 -9.46 5.30 33.52
C ASP A 129 -9.31 3.78 33.38
N GLY A 130 -9.55 3.05 34.47
CA GLY A 130 -9.43 1.59 34.48
C GLY A 130 -8.03 1.10 34.07
N GLN A 131 -7.98 0.16 33.13
CA GLN A 131 -6.74 -0.40 32.58
C GLN A 131 -6.30 0.33 31.29
N ARG A 132 -6.45 1.66 31.22
CA ARG A 132 -6.03 2.48 30.07
C ARG A 132 -4.91 3.45 30.43
N LEU A 133 -4.04 3.68 29.46
CA LEU A 133 -2.96 4.67 29.52
C LEU A 133 -3.19 5.74 28.45
N THR A 134 -2.87 6.98 28.79
CA THR A 134 -2.86 8.12 27.87
C THR A 134 -1.59 8.93 28.07
N GLU A 135 -1.25 9.79 27.12
CA GLU A 135 -0.10 10.70 27.28
C GLU A 135 -0.30 11.63 28.48
N GLY A 136 0.68 11.67 29.38
CA GLY A 136 0.57 12.40 30.64
C GLY A 136 1.72 12.10 31.59
N LYS A 137 1.75 12.82 32.71
CA LYS A 137 2.74 12.62 33.78
C LYS A 137 2.07 11.94 34.96
N GLY A 138 2.67 10.87 35.46
CA GLY A 138 2.19 10.17 36.66
C GLY A 138 2.84 8.81 36.83
N GLY A 139 2.75 8.28 38.05
CA GLY A 139 3.16 6.92 38.33
C GLY A 139 2.14 5.91 37.81
N VAL A 140 2.62 4.70 37.50
CA VAL A 140 1.79 3.59 37.03
C VAL A 140 1.93 2.44 38.01
N ALA A 141 0.81 2.00 38.56
CA ALA A 141 0.78 0.87 39.49
C ALA A 141 1.04 -0.46 38.78
N VAL A 142 1.25 -1.53 39.56
CA VAL A 142 1.31 -2.89 39.01
C VAL A 142 -0.03 -3.22 38.36
N GLY A 143 0.02 -3.69 37.12
CA GLY A 143 -1.17 -4.01 36.35
C GLY A 143 -0.89 -4.20 34.87
N ILE A 144 -1.93 -4.63 34.16
CA ILE A 144 -1.93 -4.72 32.70
C ILE A 144 -2.78 -3.57 32.18
N TYR A 145 -2.23 -2.83 31.22
CA TYR A 145 -2.83 -1.63 30.67
C TYR A 145 -2.85 -1.68 29.15
N ARG A 146 -3.71 -0.86 28.54
CA ARG A 146 -3.75 -0.63 27.10
C ARG A 146 -3.46 0.82 26.77
N TRP A 147 -2.64 1.03 25.75
CA TRP A 147 -2.39 2.32 25.13
C TRP A 147 -2.74 2.23 23.66
N GLU A 148 -3.46 3.23 23.15
CA GLU A 148 -3.79 3.37 21.74
C GLU A 148 -2.93 4.48 21.12
N TRP A 149 -2.27 4.18 20.01
CA TRP A 149 -1.47 5.12 19.24
C TRP A 149 -1.93 5.17 17.79
N ASP A 150 -1.98 6.34 17.18
CA ASP A 150 -2.46 6.54 15.81
C ASP A 150 -1.38 6.32 14.73
N GLY A 151 -0.17 5.90 15.11
CA GLY A 151 0.94 5.65 14.18
C GLY A 151 1.72 6.90 13.75
N TYR A 152 1.32 8.11 14.17
CA TYR A 152 2.00 9.34 13.78
C TYR A 152 3.14 9.69 14.74
N ILE A 153 4.26 10.12 14.16
CA ILE A 153 5.40 10.69 14.86
C ILE A 153 5.52 12.14 14.42
N ASN A 154 5.25 13.07 15.35
CA ASN A 154 5.31 14.51 15.09
C ASN A 154 4.49 14.91 13.85
N GLU A 155 3.20 14.56 13.83
CA GLU A 155 2.27 14.81 12.71
C GLU A 155 2.55 14.03 11.41
N VAL A 156 3.53 13.11 11.40
CA VAL A 156 3.90 12.33 10.22
C VAL A 156 3.67 10.84 10.45
N LEU A 157 2.86 10.23 9.58
CA LEU A 157 2.79 8.79 9.41
C LEU A 157 3.67 8.41 8.22
N ASP A 158 4.58 7.45 8.40
CA ASP A 158 5.47 6.94 7.37
C ASP A 158 5.36 5.41 7.38
N THR A 159 4.57 4.85 6.46
CA THR A 159 4.31 3.40 6.44
C THR A 159 5.56 2.60 6.12
N LYS A 160 6.44 3.14 5.26
CA LYS A 160 7.71 2.50 4.92
C LYS A 160 8.59 2.33 6.15
N ARG A 161 8.63 3.37 6.98
CA ARG A 161 9.37 3.35 8.25
C ARG A 161 8.77 2.38 9.25
N LEU A 162 7.44 2.37 9.39
CA LEU A 162 6.79 1.42 10.29
C LEU A 162 6.98 -0.02 9.82
N LYS A 163 6.97 -0.31 8.51
CA LYS A 163 7.23 -1.66 7.99
C LYS A 163 8.71 -2.10 8.05
N ASP A 164 9.63 -1.17 8.34
CA ASP A 164 11.05 -1.44 8.36
C ASP A 164 11.41 -2.35 9.55
N GLU A 165 12.19 -3.40 9.29
CA GLU A 165 12.58 -4.40 10.29
C GLU A 165 13.46 -3.83 11.40
N THR A 166 14.01 -2.63 11.21
CA THR A 166 14.83 -1.90 12.18
C THR A 166 14.01 -0.96 13.08
N THR A 167 12.70 -0.80 12.83
CA THR A 167 11.82 0.06 13.63
C THR A 167 11.11 -0.76 14.71
N TYR A 168 11.17 -0.28 15.95
CA TYR A 168 10.63 -0.99 17.11
C TYR A 168 9.87 -0.07 18.05
N VAL A 169 8.95 -0.67 18.80
CA VAL A 169 8.34 -0.07 19.99
C VAL A 169 9.03 -0.61 21.25
N ARG A 170 9.24 0.26 22.24
CA ARG A 170 9.89 -0.08 23.53
C ARG A 170 9.13 0.59 24.68
N ALA A 171 8.92 -0.12 25.79
CA ALA A 171 8.51 0.53 27.05
C ALA A 171 9.69 0.70 27.99
N VAL A 172 9.67 1.80 28.76
CA VAL A 172 10.68 2.14 29.75
C VAL A 172 9.96 2.60 31.01
N GLY A 173 10.12 1.86 32.10
CA GLY A 173 9.66 2.28 33.43
C GLY A 173 10.81 2.89 34.22
N VAL A 174 10.52 3.88 35.07
CA VAL A 174 11.52 4.56 35.90
C VAL A 174 11.05 4.53 37.36
N ILE A 175 11.97 4.22 38.28
CA ILE A 175 11.77 4.29 39.74
C ILE A 175 12.81 5.24 40.33
N GLY A 176 12.39 6.21 41.14
CA GLY A 176 13.26 7.21 41.76
C GLY A 176 13.51 8.48 40.94
N SER A 177 14.11 9.48 41.59
CA SER A 177 14.32 10.84 41.05
C SER A 177 15.52 10.99 40.11
N ALA A 178 16.30 9.94 39.88
CA ALA A 178 17.45 9.98 38.99
C ALA A 178 17.17 9.09 37.77
N PHE A 179 17.33 9.66 36.57
CA PHE A 179 17.64 8.91 35.35
C PHE A 179 18.93 8.12 35.57
N ARG A 180 18.85 6.99 36.27
CA ARG A 180 19.77 5.87 36.12
C ARG A 180 18.98 4.87 35.30
N ASP A 181 19.59 4.38 34.22
CA ASP A 181 19.00 3.58 33.14
C ASP A 181 18.51 2.18 33.59
N ASP A 182 17.77 2.09 34.70
CA ASP A 182 17.48 0.86 35.42
C ASP A 182 16.00 0.47 35.27
N ALA A 183 15.64 0.13 34.02
CA ALA A 183 14.77 -0.99 33.67
C ALA A 183 14.55 -1.02 32.17
N VAL A 184 15.07 -2.08 31.55
CA VAL A 184 14.90 -2.30 30.11
C VAL A 184 14.34 -3.70 29.91
N GLN A 185 13.23 -3.80 29.19
CA GLN A 185 12.83 -5.07 28.60
C GLN A 185 12.34 -4.85 27.16
N LEU A 186 13.05 -5.50 26.24
CA LEU A 186 12.78 -5.50 24.82
C LEU A 186 11.67 -6.50 24.50
N LEU A 187 10.63 -6.03 23.85
CA LEU A 187 9.88 -6.83 22.88
C LEU A 187 9.79 -5.99 21.61
N ALA A 188 10.92 -6.01 20.92
CA ALA A 188 11.02 -5.63 19.52
C ALA A 188 10.15 -6.59 18.70
N GLN A 189 8.86 -6.30 18.58
CA GLN A 189 8.05 -6.96 17.55
C GLN A 189 8.32 -6.18 16.26
N PRO A 190 9.10 -6.72 15.29
CA PRO A 190 9.02 -6.18 13.96
C PRO A 190 7.56 -6.30 13.55
N PHE A 191 7.04 -5.30 12.84
CA PHE A 191 5.67 -5.33 12.35
C PHE A 191 5.43 -6.42 11.26
N LYS A 192 6.24 -7.49 11.22
CA LYS A 192 6.49 -8.39 10.09
C LYS A 192 5.63 -9.65 10.08
N GLU A 193 4.38 -9.53 10.49
CA GLU A 193 3.31 -10.41 10.03
C GLU A 193 2.18 -9.55 9.44
N CYS A 194 2.56 -8.60 8.58
CA CYS A 194 1.58 -7.84 7.85
C CYS A 194 0.96 -8.72 6.76
N ALA A 195 -0.29 -9.14 6.94
CA ALA A 195 -1.18 -9.42 5.81
C ALA A 195 -1.60 -8.09 5.16
N GLU A 196 -0.65 -7.36 4.56
CA GLU A 196 -0.92 -6.14 3.79
C GLU A 196 -1.82 -6.50 2.61
N PRO A 197 -2.71 -5.60 2.16
CA PRO A 197 -3.36 -5.78 0.86
C PRO A 197 -2.31 -5.93 -0.24
N VAL A 198 -1.19 -5.19 -0.13
CA VAL A 198 -0.05 -5.17 -1.06
C VAL A 198 1.24 -4.70 -0.37
N ASP A 199 2.41 -5.13 -0.84
CA ASP A 199 3.74 -4.74 -0.33
C ASP A 199 4.49 -3.69 -1.20
N TRP A 200 3.86 -3.28 -2.31
CA TRP A 200 4.43 -2.39 -3.32
C TRP A 200 4.02 -0.91 -3.22
N LEU A 201 3.35 -0.55 -2.12
CA LEU A 201 2.97 0.82 -1.79
C LEU A 201 3.43 1.21 -0.40
N ASP A 202 3.93 2.43 -0.32
CA ASP A 202 4.11 3.13 0.93
C ASP A 202 3.63 4.58 0.83
N VAL A 203 3.11 5.08 1.94
CA VAL A 203 2.67 6.47 2.05
C VAL A 203 3.35 7.17 3.20
N ARG A 204 3.67 8.44 2.97
CA ARG A 204 4.02 9.39 4.00
C ARG A 204 2.92 10.44 4.07
N VAL A 205 2.13 10.40 5.14
CA VAL A 205 1.09 11.40 5.42
C VAL A 205 1.64 12.44 6.37
N ASP A 206 1.60 13.70 5.98
CA ASP A 206 2.00 14.83 6.81
C ASP A 206 0.77 15.69 7.15
N ARG A 207 0.29 15.55 8.39
CA ARG A 207 -0.90 16.27 8.87
C ARG A 207 -0.67 17.77 9.02
N GLY A 208 0.57 18.19 9.29
CA GLY A 208 0.95 19.59 9.42
C GLY A 208 1.04 20.28 8.06
N ALA A 209 1.72 19.66 7.11
CA ALA A 209 1.88 20.18 5.75
C ALA A 209 0.66 19.93 4.84
N LYS A 210 -0.29 19.08 5.26
CA LYS A 210 -1.46 18.65 4.45
C LYS A 210 -1.04 18.01 3.13
N THR A 211 -0.03 17.14 3.18
CA THR A 211 0.50 16.43 2.02
C THR A 211 0.52 14.92 2.24
N ILE A 212 0.43 14.18 1.14
CA ILE A 212 0.62 12.74 1.09
C ILE A 212 1.58 12.44 -0.05
N ASP A 213 2.74 11.90 0.29
CA ASP A 213 3.67 11.35 -0.69
C ASP A 213 3.46 9.84 -0.79
N VAL A 214 3.16 9.35 -1.98
CA VAL A 214 3.03 7.91 -2.26
C VAL A 214 4.28 7.45 -2.99
N GLU A 215 4.99 6.47 -2.43
CA GLU A 215 6.02 5.71 -3.13
C GLU A 215 5.34 4.49 -3.76
N TRP A 216 5.29 4.44 -5.09
CA TRP A 216 4.69 3.35 -5.84
C TRP A 216 5.76 2.55 -6.56
N ARG A 217 6.03 1.34 -6.05
CA ARG A 217 7.00 0.41 -6.65
C ARG A 217 6.38 -0.29 -7.85
N VAL A 218 6.93 -0.05 -9.02
CA VAL A 218 6.48 -0.64 -10.29
C VAL A 218 7.59 -1.45 -10.93
N ALA A 219 7.19 -2.48 -11.68
CA ALA A 219 8.08 -3.31 -12.46
C ALA A 219 7.64 -3.32 -13.92
N PHE A 220 8.60 -3.41 -14.83
CA PHE A 220 8.35 -3.50 -16.26
C PHE A 220 9.19 -4.63 -16.85
N ASP A 221 8.62 -5.35 -17.81
CA ASP A 221 9.29 -6.40 -18.57
C ASP A 221 9.50 -5.92 -20.01
N ASP A 222 10.62 -6.30 -20.61
CA ASP A 222 10.92 -5.99 -22.00
C ASP A 222 10.15 -6.92 -22.94
N GLY A 223 9.12 -6.38 -23.61
CA GLY A 223 8.34 -7.08 -24.63
C GLY A 223 8.97 -7.03 -26.02
N GLY A 224 10.10 -6.33 -26.17
CA GLY A 224 10.81 -6.15 -27.41
C GLY A 224 10.04 -5.31 -28.44
N VAL A 225 10.32 -5.59 -29.71
CA VAL A 225 9.76 -4.86 -30.85
C VAL A 225 9.07 -5.84 -31.78
N SER A 226 7.79 -5.62 -32.08
CA SER A 226 7.11 -6.25 -33.21
C SER A 226 7.23 -5.39 -34.47
N GLY A 227 7.38 -6.07 -35.61
CA GLY A 227 7.65 -5.41 -36.90
C GLY A 227 9.13 -5.10 -37.12
N LYS A 228 9.43 -4.28 -38.12
CA LYS A 228 10.80 -3.93 -38.50
C LYS A 228 11.25 -2.67 -37.75
N ALA A 229 12.11 -2.83 -36.76
CA ALA A 229 12.74 -1.73 -36.05
C ALA A 229 13.53 -0.80 -37.01
N ASN A 230 13.60 0.48 -36.66
CA ASN A 230 14.38 1.49 -37.37
C ASN A 230 15.15 2.37 -36.37
N ALA A 231 15.86 3.39 -36.86
CA ALA A 231 16.68 4.27 -36.02
C ALA A 231 15.88 5.08 -34.99
N ASP A 232 14.57 5.26 -35.19
CA ASP A 232 13.67 6.01 -34.31
C ASP A 232 12.88 5.11 -33.35
N THR A 233 13.10 3.78 -33.40
CA THR A 233 12.45 2.83 -32.49
C THR A 233 12.99 3.03 -31.07
N PRO A 234 12.13 3.34 -30.07
CA PRO A 234 12.58 3.53 -28.70
C PRO A 234 13.10 2.23 -28.08
N SER A 235 14.05 2.38 -27.17
CA SER A 235 14.54 1.27 -26.35
C SER A 235 13.56 0.94 -25.23
N PHE A 236 13.74 -0.22 -24.60
CA PHE A 236 13.02 -0.56 -23.37
C PHE A 236 13.27 0.45 -22.24
N GLU A 237 14.48 1.04 -22.17
CA GLU A 237 14.79 2.10 -21.20
C GLU A 237 13.99 3.38 -21.47
N ASP A 238 13.80 3.74 -22.75
CA ASP A 238 12.98 4.89 -23.14
C ASP A 238 11.50 4.65 -22.78
N LEU A 239 10.96 3.46 -23.09
CA LEU A 239 9.60 3.09 -22.69
C LEU A 239 9.44 3.08 -21.17
N THR A 240 10.45 2.61 -20.44
CA THR A 240 10.44 2.62 -18.99
C THR A 240 10.36 4.05 -18.43
N LYS A 241 11.16 4.98 -18.96
CA LYS A 241 11.11 6.41 -18.57
C LYS A 241 9.74 7.01 -18.88
N LEU A 242 9.21 6.77 -20.08
CA LEU A 242 7.87 7.22 -20.46
C LEU A 242 6.80 6.64 -19.53
N ALA A 243 6.85 5.34 -19.18
CA ALA A 243 5.87 4.75 -18.28
C ALA A 243 5.89 5.40 -16.89
N LEU A 244 7.07 5.65 -16.32
CA LEU A 244 7.22 6.37 -15.05
C LEU A 244 6.70 7.81 -15.13
N GLU A 245 7.01 8.52 -16.22
CA GLU A 245 6.52 9.88 -16.47
C GLU A 245 4.99 9.91 -16.61
N GLY A 246 4.42 8.94 -17.31
CA GLY A 246 2.98 8.77 -17.48
C GLY A 246 2.29 8.58 -16.14
N ILE A 247 2.77 7.65 -15.32
CA ILE A 247 2.23 7.43 -13.96
C ILE A 247 2.32 8.72 -13.15
N LYS A 248 3.48 9.37 -13.11
CA LYS A 248 3.69 10.60 -12.35
C LYS A 248 2.82 11.78 -12.83
N LYS A 249 2.52 11.84 -14.13
CA LYS A 249 1.70 12.89 -14.75
C LYS A 249 0.22 12.69 -14.46
N HIS A 250 -0.27 11.47 -14.59
CA HIS A 250 -1.70 11.17 -14.53
C HIS A 250 -2.17 10.73 -13.14
N TRP A 251 -1.29 10.30 -12.24
CA TRP A 251 -1.62 9.98 -10.85
C TRP A 251 -1.17 11.09 -9.89
N GLY A 252 -2.11 11.54 -9.06
CA GLY A 252 -1.92 12.59 -8.07
C GLY A 252 -3.08 13.59 -8.10
N GLY A 253 -3.10 14.51 -7.15
CA GLY A 253 -4.18 15.49 -7.05
C GLY A 253 -4.47 15.87 -5.61
N GLN A 254 -5.74 15.82 -5.22
CA GLN A 254 -6.18 16.17 -3.88
C GLN A 254 -7.25 15.19 -3.40
N ILE A 255 -7.20 14.85 -2.11
CA ILE A 255 -8.25 14.07 -1.45
C ILE A 255 -8.86 14.85 -0.29
N ASN A 256 -10.13 14.59 -0.02
CA ASN A 256 -10.86 15.18 1.10
C ASN A 256 -11.27 14.08 2.08
N THR A 257 -10.94 14.27 3.34
CA THR A 257 -11.24 13.32 4.43
C THR A 257 -11.89 14.06 5.59
N ALA A 258 -12.44 13.31 6.56
CA ALA A 258 -12.88 13.90 7.82
C ALA A 258 -11.75 14.61 8.59
N LYS A 259 -10.48 14.24 8.31
CA LYS A 259 -9.26 14.81 8.93
C LYS A 259 -8.69 16.00 8.13
N GLY A 260 -9.39 16.46 7.09
CA GLY A 260 -9.00 17.59 6.24
C GLY A 260 -8.73 17.22 4.79
N SER A 261 -8.27 18.23 4.03
CA SER A 261 -7.91 18.11 2.62
C SER A 261 -6.40 17.97 2.47
N TYR A 262 -5.95 17.05 1.61
CA TYR A 262 -4.54 16.69 1.44
C TYR A 262 -4.15 16.68 -0.03
N ALA A 263 -3.03 17.34 -0.35
CA ALA A 263 -2.41 17.24 -1.67
C ALA A 263 -1.65 15.91 -1.80
N VAL A 264 -1.95 15.13 -2.84
CA VAL A 264 -1.38 13.81 -3.08
C VAL A 264 -0.38 13.88 -4.23
N LYS A 265 0.85 13.45 -3.94
CA LYS A 265 1.92 13.31 -4.92
C LYS A 265 2.30 11.84 -5.06
N VAL A 266 2.22 11.32 -6.28
CA VAL A 266 2.59 9.93 -6.57
C VAL A 266 3.99 9.91 -7.19
N ASN A 267 4.87 9.09 -6.60
CA ASN A 267 6.25 8.93 -7.01
C ASN A 267 6.46 7.46 -7.43
N PRO A 268 6.34 7.14 -8.72
CA PRO A 268 6.65 5.80 -9.20
C PRO A 268 8.15 5.53 -9.14
N VAL A 269 8.53 4.34 -8.66
CA VAL A 269 9.93 3.91 -8.50
C VAL A 269 10.07 2.53 -9.11
N LEU A 270 11.09 2.31 -9.94
CA LEU A 270 11.41 0.98 -10.42
C LEU A 270 11.89 0.10 -9.28
N ALA A 271 11.29 -1.08 -9.15
CA ALA A 271 11.68 -2.06 -8.16
C ALA A 271 11.62 -3.47 -8.75
N THR A 272 12.56 -4.32 -8.35
CA THR A 272 12.58 -5.76 -8.68
C THR A 272 12.03 -6.62 -7.55
N GLU A 273 11.87 -6.05 -6.36
CA GLU A 273 11.30 -6.69 -5.18
C GLU A 273 10.17 -5.83 -4.64
N LYS A 274 9.14 -6.47 -4.04
CA LYS A 274 7.95 -5.78 -3.52
C LYS A 274 7.40 -4.76 -4.52
N ALA A 275 7.28 -5.19 -5.77
CA ALA A 275 6.81 -4.36 -6.88
C ALA A 275 5.40 -4.78 -7.27
N ALA A 276 4.62 -3.83 -7.78
CA ALA A 276 3.34 -4.13 -8.41
C ALA A 276 3.54 -5.17 -9.54
N PRO A 277 2.50 -5.94 -9.89
CA PRO A 277 2.55 -6.84 -11.04
C PRO A 277 3.14 -6.12 -12.27
N SER A 278 4.13 -6.75 -12.90
CA SER A 278 4.89 -6.11 -13.97
C SER A 278 4.03 -5.84 -15.20
N LEU A 279 4.31 -4.73 -15.90
CA LEU A 279 3.79 -4.50 -17.24
C LEU A 279 4.83 -4.85 -18.28
N THR A 280 4.47 -5.69 -19.26
CA THR A 280 5.32 -5.87 -20.44
C THR A 280 5.19 -4.64 -21.33
N LEU A 281 6.29 -3.94 -21.59
CA LEU A 281 6.31 -2.78 -22.50
C LEU A 281 6.79 -3.24 -23.86
N GLN A 282 5.99 -3.05 -24.91
CA GLN A 282 6.31 -3.56 -26.25
C GLN A 282 6.12 -2.47 -27.32
N VAL A 283 7.09 -2.35 -28.21
CA VAL A 283 6.96 -1.48 -29.40
C VAL A 283 6.27 -2.23 -30.53
N GLU A 284 5.27 -1.61 -31.16
CA GLU A 284 4.69 -2.05 -32.42
C GLU A 284 5.08 -1.09 -33.55
N MET A 285 5.89 -1.59 -34.50
CA MET A 285 6.36 -0.83 -35.67
C MET A 285 5.52 -1.07 -36.94
N GLY A 286 4.53 -1.96 -36.90
CA GLY A 286 3.55 -2.16 -37.95
C GLY A 286 2.33 -1.22 -37.83
N SER A 287 1.51 -1.18 -38.87
CA SER A 287 0.29 -0.35 -38.91
C SER A 287 -0.89 -0.93 -38.12
N SER A 288 -0.69 -2.06 -37.45
CA SER A 288 -1.72 -2.75 -36.66
C SER A 288 -2.00 -1.97 -35.38
N TYR A 289 -3.28 -1.84 -35.02
CA TYR A 289 -3.67 -1.37 -33.71
C TYR A 289 -3.73 -2.54 -32.73
N ASN A 290 -2.78 -2.60 -31.80
CA ASN A 290 -2.81 -3.55 -30.70
C ASN A 290 -3.36 -2.87 -29.44
N ARG A 291 -4.31 -3.52 -28.78
CA ARG A 291 -4.90 -3.02 -27.54
C ARG A 291 -4.02 -3.41 -26.36
N SER A 292 -3.64 -2.42 -25.55
CA SER A 292 -3.00 -2.66 -24.25
C SER A 292 -3.99 -3.28 -23.27
N VAL A 293 -3.47 -4.10 -22.38
CA VAL A 293 -4.27 -4.89 -21.44
C VAL A 293 -3.50 -5.07 -20.14
N ASN A 294 -4.20 -5.07 -19.02
CA ASN A 294 -3.67 -5.56 -17.75
C ASN A 294 -4.69 -6.46 -17.08
N ALA A 295 -4.38 -7.76 -17.09
CA ALA A 295 -5.21 -8.78 -16.48
C ALA A 295 -5.00 -8.95 -14.97
N SER A 296 -4.43 -7.95 -14.29
CA SER A 296 -4.33 -7.92 -12.84
C SER A 296 -5.72 -8.16 -12.24
N CYS A 297 -5.92 -9.36 -11.71
CA CYS A 297 -7.10 -9.78 -10.98
C CYS A 297 -6.68 -10.00 -9.54
N ALA A 298 -7.58 -9.72 -8.62
CA ALA A 298 -7.29 -9.63 -7.20
C ALA A 298 -6.83 -10.93 -6.52
N CYS A 299 -6.80 -12.03 -7.26
CA CYS A 299 -6.17 -13.27 -6.84
C CYS A 299 -5.48 -13.86 -8.06
N GLY A 300 -4.21 -14.25 -7.95
CA GLY A 300 -3.42 -14.96 -8.97
C GLY A 300 -3.96 -16.34 -9.40
N THR A 301 -5.26 -16.58 -9.29
CA THR A 301 -5.96 -17.83 -9.58
C THR A 301 -6.32 -17.97 -11.05
N LEU A 302 -6.63 -16.88 -11.77
CA LEU A 302 -6.94 -16.94 -13.21
C LEU A 302 -5.68 -17.11 -14.08
N ALA A 303 -4.55 -16.51 -13.69
CA ALA A 303 -3.27 -16.77 -14.34
C ALA A 303 -2.83 -18.24 -14.24
N LYS A 304 -3.29 -18.98 -13.21
CA LYS A 304 -3.04 -20.42 -13.04
C LYS A 304 -4.04 -21.29 -13.82
N LEU A 305 -5.32 -20.95 -13.86
CA LEU A 305 -6.33 -21.67 -14.64
C LEU A 305 -6.15 -21.49 -16.16
N GLY A 306 -5.69 -20.31 -16.59
CA GLY A 306 -5.35 -20.00 -17.98
C GLY A 306 -4.15 -20.75 -18.56
N ARG A 307 -3.26 -21.28 -17.70
CA ARG A 307 -2.13 -22.13 -18.14
C ARG A 307 -2.55 -23.56 -18.49
N GLY A 308 -3.67 -24.06 -17.94
CA GLY A 308 -4.18 -25.40 -18.22
C GLY A 308 -5.18 -25.47 -19.38
N LEU A 309 -5.92 -24.38 -19.63
CA LEU A 309 -6.93 -24.27 -20.69
C LEU A 309 -6.41 -23.43 -21.87
N GLY A 310 -5.36 -23.92 -22.54
CA GLY A 310 -5.01 -23.51 -23.90
C GLY A 310 -4.46 -22.09 -24.09
N ASN A 311 -3.52 -21.63 -23.26
CA ASN A 311 -2.84 -20.33 -23.46
C ASN A 311 -3.80 -19.13 -23.60
N LEU A 312 -4.97 -19.17 -22.94
CA LEU A 312 -5.93 -18.07 -23.04
C LEU A 312 -5.45 -16.79 -22.33
N PHE A 313 -4.52 -16.92 -21.36
CA PHE A 313 -4.05 -15.82 -20.52
C PHE A 313 -2.53 -15.79 -20.29
N SER A 314 -1.72 -16.37 -21.18
CA SER A 314 -0.28 -16.56 -20.92
C SER A 314 0.60 -15.32 -21.16
N ASP A 315 0.03 -14.16 -21.47
CA ASP A 315 0.79 -12.92 -21.74
C ASP A 315 -0.12 -11.66 -21.68
N VAL A 316 -0.89 -11.54 -20.60
CA VAL A 316 -2.10 -10.68 -20.56
C VAL A 316 -1.91 -9.30 -19.94
N THR A 317 -0.68 -8.94 -19.60
CA THR A 317 -0.37 -7.63 -19.06
C THR A 317 0.69 -6.96 -19.93
N ARG A 318 0.25 -6.14 -20.87
CA ARG A 318 1.07 -5.53 -21.92
C ARG A 318 0.61 -4.12 -22.27
N VAL A 319 1.57 -3.23 -22.40
CA VAL A 319 1.38 -1.86 -22.89
C VAL A 319 2.07 -1.74 -24.24
N TRP A 320 1.29 -1.40 -25.28
CA TRP A 320 1.80 -1.23 -26.63
C TRP A 320 2.18 0.23 -26.91
N TYR A 321 3.43 0.43 -27.34
CA TYR A 321 3.90 1.68 -27.94
C TYR A 321 3.70 1.61 -29.46
N LEU A 322 2.63 2.22 -29.96
CA LEU A 322 2.10 2.03 -31.32
C LEU A 322 2.72 2.99 -32.37
N GLN A 323 4.05 3.05 -32.47
CA GLN A 323 4.76 3.96 -33.40
C GLN A 323 4.55 3.63 -34.89
N GLY A 324 4.31 2.36 -35.22
CA GLY A 324 4.01 1.99 -36.62
C GLY A 324 2.65 2.51 -37.09
N ARG A 325 1.75 2.80 -36.15
CA ARG A 325 0.42 3.38 -36.40
C ARG A 325 0.41 4.89 -36.26
N TYR A 326 1.13 5.41 -35.26
CA TYR A 326 1.17 6.83 -34.91
C TYR A 326 2.58 7.41 -35.11
N GLY A 327 2.67 8.66 -35.57
CA GLY A 327 3.93 9.38 -35.48
C GLY A 327 4.42 9.49 -34.03
N ARG A 328 5.75 9.53 -33.82
CA ARG A 328 6.41 9.47 -32.49
C ARG A 328 5.73 10.30 -31.41
N ASN A 329 5.45 11.58 -31.67
CA ASN A 329 4.83 12.48 -30.69
C ASN A 329 3.45 12.00 -30.21
N ILE A 330 2.64 11.42 -31.10
CA ILE A 330 1.33 10.88 -30.74
C ILE A 330 1.51 9.56 -29.99
N ALA A 331 2.45 8.71 -30.44
CA ALA A 331 2.77 7.45 -29.75
C ALA A 331 3.24 7.71 -28.31
N ASP A 332 4.09 8.71 -28.08
CA ASP A 332 4.54 9.12 -26.73
C ASP A 332 3.37 9.54 -25.84
N SER A 333 2.52 10.46 -26.31
CA SER A 333 1.37 10.96 -25.55
C SER A 333 0.35 9.86 -25.22
N GLU A 334 0.05 8.98 -26.19
CA GLU A 334 -0.84 7.84 -25.98
C GLU A 334 -0.23 6.81 -25.03
N PHE A 335 1.08 6.58 -25.12
CA PHE A 335 1.76 5.63 -24.25
C PHE A 335 1.84 6.13 -22.80
N LEU A 336 2.05 7.43 -22.57
CA LEU A 336 2.04 8.03 -21.23
C LEU A 336 0.72 7.75 -20.51
N VAL A 337 -0.42 8.02 -21.16
CA VAL A 337 -1.74 7.79 -20.56
C VAL A 337 -2.04 6.29 -20.43
N THR A 338 -1.68 5.50 -21.44
CA THR A 338 -1.94 4.05 -21.43
C THR A 338 -1.13 3.35 -20.35
N ALA A 339 0.16 3.63 -20.22
CA ALA A 339 0.99 3.07 -19.16
C ALA A 339 0.46 3.43 -17.77
N ALA A 340 -0.01 4.67 -17.58
CA ALA A 340 -0.62 5.11 -16.34
C ALA A 340 -1.96 4.40 -16.03
N HIS A 341 -2.80 4.20 -17.06
CA HIS A 341 -4.06 3.46 -16.98
C HIS A 341 -3.81 2.00 -16.61
N GLU A 342 -2.94 1.33 -17.38
CA GLU A 342 -2.66 -0.09 -17.19
C GLU A 342 -1.98 -0.36 -15.85
N SER A 343 -1.14 0.57 -15.36
CA SER A 343 -0.59 0.50 -13.99
C SER A 343 -1.67 0.63 -12.93
N GLY A 344 -2.79 1.30 -13.22
CA GLY A 344 -3.91 1.47 -12.29
C GLY A 344 -4.72 0.21 -12.00
N HIS A 345 -4.70 -0.78 -12.91
CA HIS A 345 -5.46 -2.02 -12.73
C HIS A 345 -5.08 -2.82 -11.47
N PRO A 346 -3.80 -2.99 -11.11
CA PRO A 346 -3.39 -3.55 -9.83
C PRO A 346 -4.00 -2.83 -8.62
N ILE A 347 -4.10 -1.50 -8.64
CA ILE A 347 -4.71 -0.73 -7.55
C ILE A 347 -6.18 -1.08 -7.42
N LEU A 348 -6.95 -0.98 -8.51
CA LEU A 348 -8.37 -1.27 -8.48
C LEU A 348 -8.65 -2.74 -8.13
N ALA A 349 -7.84 -3.66 -8.63
CA ALA A 349 -7.97 -5.09 -8.35
C ALA A 349 -7.70 -5.39 -6.87
N SER A 350 -6.60 -4.89 -6.31
CA SER A 350 -6.27 -5.10 -4.89
C SER A 350 -7.27 -4.43 -3.96
N TYR A 351 -7.72 -3.22 -4.28
CA TYR A 351 -8.69 -2.49 -3.44
C TYR A 351 -10.06 -3.17 -3.46
N ALA A 352 -10.53 -3.56 -4.66
CA ALA A 352 -11.80 -4.24 -4.85
C ALA A 352 -11.64 -5.77 -4.87
N TYR A 353 -10.78 -6.35 -4.02
CA TYR A 353 -10.39 -7.76 -4.20
C TYR A 353 -11.53 -8.78 -4.09
N LYS A 354 -12.62 -8.41 -3.41
CA LYS A 354 -13.85 -9.20 -3.31
C LYS A 354 -14.68 -9.16 -4.59
N SER A 355 -14.47 -8.18 -5.47
CA SER A 355 -15.03 -8.13 -6.82
C SER A 355 -14.29 -9.16 -7.67
N THR A 356 -14.85 -10.36 -7.78
CA THR A 356 -14.23 -11.48 -8.49
C THR A 356 -14.90 -11.75 -9.84
N GLY A 357 -14.30 -12.64 -10.63
CA GLY A 357 -14.83 -13.05 -11.94
C GLY A 357 -14.30 -12.21 -13.11
N LEU A 358 -14.77 -12.55 -14.32
CA LEU A 358 -14.29 -11.98 -15.59
C LEU A 358 -14.81 -10.56 -15.85
N SER A 359 -15.79 -10.09 -15.08
CA SER A 359 -16.33 -8.72 -15.21
C SER A 359 -16.22 -7.96 -13.87
N ASN A 360 -15.09 -8.13 -13.18
CA ASN A 360 -14.82 -7.45 -11.92
C ASN A 360 -14.60 -5.94 -12.09
N TYR A 361 -14.64 -5.22 -10.97
CA TYR A 361 -14.51 -3.76 -10.88
C TYR A 361 -13.35 -3.18 -11.70
N SER A 362 -12.17 -3.81 -11.67
CA SER A 362 -10.99 -3.37 -12.40
C SER A 362 -11.14 -3.60 -13.91
N TRP A 363 -11.54 -4.81 -14.31
CA TRP A 363 -11.64 -5.22 -15.72
C TRP A 363 -12.75 -4.52 -16.50
N VAL A 364 -13.84 -4.15 -15.84
CA VAL A 364 -14.91 -3.36 -16.47
C VAL A 364 -14.70 -1.85 -16.28
N HIS A 365 -13.49 -1.42 -15.92
CA HIS A 365 -13.12 -0.01 -15.83
C HIS A 365 -14.10 0.79 -14.97
N LYS A 366 -14.33 0.31 -13.74
CA LYS A 366 -15.29 0.91 -12.79
C LYS A 366 -16.72 0.96 -13.33
N GLY A 367 -17.07 0.02 -14.21
CA GLY A 367 -18.38 -0.08 -14.85
C GLY A 367 -18.55 0.71 -16.14
N SER A 368 -17.51 1.42 -16.59
CA SER A 368 -17.52 2.15 -17.87
C SER A 368 -17.15 1.29 -19.09
N SER A 369 -16.98 -0.02 -18.89
CA SER A 369 -16.90 -1.03 -19.94
C SER A 369 -17.98 -2.07 -19.73
N LYS A 370 -18.48 -2.65 -20.83
CA LYS A 370 -19.35 -3.83 -20.75
C LYS A 370 -18.57 -5.03 -20.20
N GLY A 371 -19.31 -6.05 -19.76
CA GLY A 371 -18.73 -7.29 -19.24
C GLY A 371 -18.14 -8.20 -20.32
N PHE A 372 -17.58 -9.32 -19.87
CA PHE A 372 -16.89 -10.32 -20.69
C PHE A 372 -17.71 -10.81 -21.90
N SER A 373 -19.02 -11.02 -21.74
CA SER A 373 -19.91 -11.50 -22.83
C SER A 373 -20.01 -10.53 -24.01
N SER A 374 -19.65 -9.27 -23.81
CA SER A 374 -19.62 -8.22 -24.84
C SER A 374 -18.19 -7.88 -25.27
N GLY A 375 -17.19 -8.70 -24.90
CA GLY A 375 -15.79 -8.46 -25.23
C GLY A 375 -15.22 -7.16 -24.66
N TYR A 376 -15.78 -6.67 -23.54
CA TYR A 376 -15.37 -5.40 -22.92
C TYR A 376 -15.52 -4.18 -23.84
N ALA A 377 -16.59 -4.14 -24.63
CA ALA A 377 -16.92 -3.00 -25.47
C ALA A 377 -17.32 -1.79 -24.62
N THR A 378 -16.97 -0.58 -25.10
CA THR A 378 -17.38 0.67 -24.48
C THR A 378 -18.90 0.88 -24.62
N PRO A 379 -19.63 1.20 -23.53
CA PRO A 379 -21.04 1.54 -23.58
C PRO A 379 -21.31 2.78 -24.45
N GLN A 380 -22.45 2.76 -25.14
CA GLN A 380 -22.99 3.83 -25.96
C GLN A 380 -24.06 4.61 -25.20
N LYS A 381 -24.45 5.78 -25.72
CA LYS A 381 -25.44 6.65 -25.06
C LYS A 381 -26.75 5.90 -24.77
N GLY A 382 -27.14 5.88 -23.49
CA GLY A 382 -28.33 5.18 -23.02
C GLY A 382 -28.06 3.76 -22.51
N GLU A 383 -26.88 3.22 -22.75
CA GLU A 383 -26.43 1.97 -22.15
C GLU A 383 -25.82 2.20 -20.75
N LYS A 384 -25.87 1.15 -19.93
CA LYS A 384 -25.30 1.17 -18.59
C LYS A 384 -23.81 1.50 -18.59
N GLY A 385 -23.42 2.40 -17.70
CA GLY A 385 -22.03 2.80 -17.56
C GLY A 385 -21.55 3.77 -18.63
N TYR A 386 -22.42 4.29 -19.49
CA TYR A 386 -22.07 5.31 -20.47
C TYR A 386 -21.59 6.59 -19.78
N GLU A 387 -20.30 6.90 -19.94
CA GLU A 387 -19.69 8.13 -19.45
C GLU A 387 -19.86 9.26 -20.47
N PRO A 388 -20.63 10.32 -20.17
CA PRO A 388 -20.77 11.46 -21.08
C PRO A 388 -19.48 12.29 -21.09
N MET A 389 -19.09 12.77 -22.28
CA MET A 389 -17.99 13.72 -22.38
C MET A 389 -18.38 15.08 -21.81
N LEU A 390 -17.65 15.53 -20.78
CA LEU A 390 -17.85 16.83 -20.14
C LEU A 390 -16.56 17.66 -20.26
N PHE A 391 -16.43 18.41 -21.35
CA PHE A 391 -15.23 19.18 -21.73
C PHE A 391 -14.71 20.20 -20.67
N SER A 392 -15.46 20.48 -19.62
CA SER A 392 -15.05 21.34 -18.49
C SER A 392 -14.41 20.58 -17.32
N LYS A 393 -14.22 19.26 -17.43
CA LYS A 393 -13.70 18.40 -16.36
C LYS A 393 -12.49 17.60 -16.84
N LYS A 394 -11.66 17.20 -15.87
CA LYS A 394 -10.67 16.14 -16.07
C LYS A 394 -11.39 14.79 -16.17
N PHE A 395 -10.87 13.91 -17.02
CA PHE A 395 -11.43 12.60 -17.28
C PHE A 395 -10.80 11.58 -16.33
N ASP A 396 -11.62 10.67 -15.82
CA ASP A 396 -11.19 9.61 -14.93
C ASP A 396 -10.26 8.67 -15.71
N LEU A 397 -8.99 8.63 -15.29
CA LEU A 397 -7.96 7.81 -15.91
C LEU A 397 -8.40 6.35 -16.03
N MET A 398 -9.18 5.83 -15.07
CA MET A 398 -9.54 4.41 -15.01
C MET A 398 -10.86 4.08 -15.71
N LYS A 399 -11.48 5.03 -16.42
CA LYS A 399 -12.72 4.84 -17.15
C LYS A 399 -12.54 4.94 -18.65
N TYR A 400 -13.45 4.28 -19.37
CA TYR A 400 -13.59 4.41 -20.81
C TYR A 400 -14.67 5.40 -21.19
N TYR A 401 -14.41 6.05 -22.32
CA TYR A 401 -15.27 7.05 -22.93
C TYR A 401 -15.52 6.62 -24.37
N SER A 402 -16.76 6.77 -24.83
CA SER A 402 -17.16 6.41 -26.20
C SER A 402 -16.64 7.42 -27.24
N GLU A 403 -16.32 8.62 -26.78
CA GLU A 403 -15.77 9.72 -27.57
C GLU A 403 -14.27 9.86 -27.30
N TYR A 404 -13.53 10.41 -28.27
CA TYR A 404 -12.09 10.65 -28.11
C TYR A 404 -11.82 11.69 -27.02
N VAL A 405 -10.98 11.34 -26.06
CA VAL A 405 -10.49 12.24 -25.02
C VAL A 405 -9.00 12.46 -25.25
N PRO A 406 -8.54 13.72 -25.38
CA PRO A 406 -7.13 14.02 -25.46
C PRO A 406 -6.35 13.47 -24.26
N SER A 407 -5.20 12.84 -24.52
CA SER A 407 -4.38 12.14 -23.52
C SER A 407 -4.06 13.00 -22.29
N ASP A 408 -3.84 14.31 -22.47
CA ASP A 408 -3.53 15.28 -21.41
C ASP A 408 -4.67 15.56 -20.43
N LEU A 409 -5.92 15.20 -20.76
CA LEU A 409 -7.08 15.49 -19.92
C LEU A 409 -7.40 14.36 -18.93
N TYR A 410 -6.75 13.20 -19.07
CA TYR A 410 -6.90 12.09 -18.14
C TYR A 410 -6.14 12.33 -16.84
N GLN A 411 -6.77 12.01 -15.71
CA GLN A 411 -6.15 12.03 -14.39
C GLN A 411 -6.85 11.05 -13.45
N SER A 412 -6.12 10.51 -12.47
CA SER A 412 -6.71 9.82 -11.32
C SER A 412 -7.73 10.72 -10.62
N VAL A 413 -8.90 10.18 -10.30
CA VAL A 413 -9.89 10.90 -9.47
C VAL A 413 -9.64 10.67 -7.99
N GLU A 414 -10.28 11.49 -7.14
CA GLU A 414 -10.15 11.41 -5.68
C GLU A 414 -10.38 9.99 -5.14
N PHE A 415 -11.34 9.25 -5.70
CA PHE A 415 -11.63 7.89 -5.26
C PHE A 415 -10.48 6.91 -5.55
N ASP A 416 -9.80 7.04 -6.69
CA ASP A 416 -8.66 6.17 -7.04
C ASP A 416 -7.44 6.50 -6.17
N LEU A 417 -7.25 7.78 -5.85
CA LEU A 417 -6.21 8.21 -4.90
C LEU A 417 -6.47 7.68 -3.49
N LYS A 418 -7.72 7.70 -3.02
CA LYS A 418 -8.10 7.07 -1.74
C LYS A 418 -7.86 5.57 -1.76
N SER A 419 -8.16 4.91 -2.87
CA SER A 419 -7.95 3.47 -3.06
C SER A 419 -6.45 3.13 -2.98
N LEU A 420 -5.62 3.91 -3.69
CA LEU A 420 -4.16 3.81 -3.66
C LEU A 420 -3.60 3.98 -2.23
N ILE A 421 -4.05 5.00 -1.50
CA ILE A 421 -3.57 5.26 -0.14
C ILE A 421 -4.06 4.19 0.84
N TRP A 422 -5.31 3.73 0.71
CA TRP A 422 -5.88 2.69 1.55
C TRP A 422 -5.08 1.38 1.46
N LEU A 423 -4.57 1.03 0.27
CA LEU A 423 -3.75 -0.17 0.08
C LEU A 423 -2.44 -0.18 0.86
N SER A 424 -1.98 0.98 1.35
CA SER A 424 -0.80 1.07 2.24
C SER A 424 -1.11 0.78 3.71
N LEU A 425 -2.35 0.40 4.04
CA LEU A 425 -2.74 0.02 5.41
C LEU A 425 -1.78 -1.01 5.99
N ILE A 426 -1.59 -0.92 7.29
CA ILE A 426 -0.68 -1.79 8.03
C ILE A 426 -1.52 -2.65 8.98
N LYS A 427 -1.27 -3.96 9.01
CA LYS A 427 -1.83 -4.87 10.01
C LYS A 427 -0.74 -5.33 10.94
N LEU A 428 -1.02 -5.30 12.24
CA LEU A 428 -0.03 -5.48 13.30
C LEU A 428 -0.52 -6.47 14.34
N GLY A 429 0.40 -7.19 14.98
CA GLY A 429 0.09 -8.05 16.12
C GLY A 429 -0.66 -9.33 15.78
N GLU A 430 -0.57 -9.81 14.53
CA GLU A 430 -1.02 -11.16 14.13
C GLU A 430 -0.18 -12.26 14.78
#